data_AF-A0A3M1Z186-F1
#
_entry.id   AF-A0A3M1Z186-F1
#
_cell.length_a   1.000
_cell.length_b   1.000
_cell.length_c   1.000
_cell.angle_alpha   90.00
_cell.angle_beta   90.00
_cell.angle_gamma   90.00
#
_symmetry.space_group_name_H-M   'P 1'
#
loop_
_entity.id
_entity.type
_entity.pdbx_description
1 polymer ?
#
loop_
_entity_poly.entity_id
_entity_poly.type
_entity_poly.pdbx_seq_one_letter_code
_entity_poly.pdbx_strand_id
1 'polypeptide(L)'
;GDLEGAGRPRPVPWLVPGGLVAAALVLTALLFRPGVLLESRSGGGALHAPVWASLGAGLAIGVACQRSRFCITGSVRDILLTRSRGPALALGALLLTAGLANGFTGQFRLGYYDPPGAHLEILWNFLGMGLVGLAAVVAGGCPFRQIVRAGEGDLDAAAVVVGMGLGAALVQAWGLGATAAGVPAAGKVAVLLGLAALLGLGASVRSP
;
A
#
# COMPACT_ATOMS: atom_id res chain seq x y z
N GLY A 1 17.51 14.67 -12.32
CA GLY A 1 18.02 15.80 -11.54
C GLY A 1 16.84 16.51 -10.92
N ASP A 2 16.85 16.56 -9.59
CA ASP A 2 16.57 17.78 -8.81
C ASP A 2 15.15 18.37 -8.73
N LEU A 3 14.15 17.54 -8.39
CA LEU A 3 12.91 18.04 -7.77
C LEU A 3 12.53 17.31 -6.47
N GLU A 4 13.38 16.43 -5.94
CA GLU A 4 13.09 15.63 -4.74
C GLU A 4 13.41 16.33 -3.41
N GLY A 5 13.94 17.57 -3.45
CA GLY A 5 14.47 18.28 -2.27
C GLY A 5 13.63 19.45 -1.70
N ALA A 6 12.57 19.91 -2.36
CA ALA A 6 11.98 21.21 -2.02
C ALA A 6 10.83 21.20 -0.99
N GLY A 7 10.47 20.06 -0.40
CA GLY A 7 9.31 20.01 0.51
C GLY A 7 9.25 18.86 1.51
N ARG A 8 10.33 18.10 1.72
CA ARG A 8 10.34 17.10 2.80
C ARG A 8 10.58 17.82 4.13
N PRO A 9 9.69 17.70 5.14
CA PRO A 9 10.07 18.04 6.51
C PRO A 9 11.33 17.21 6.83
N ARG A 10 12.40 17.89 7.25
CA ARG A 10 13.66 17.21 7.59
C ARG A 10 13.36 16.18 8.67
N PRO A 11 13.60 14.87 8.44
CA PRO A 11 13.40 13.89 9.49
C PRO A 11 14.35 14.24 10.64
N VAL A 12 13.78 14.45 11.82
CA VAL A 12 14.53 14.60 13.07
C VAL A 12 15.38 13.32 13.25
N PRO A 13 16.72 13.41 13.29
CA PRO A 13 17.62 12.25 13.18
C PRO A 13 17.44 11.15 14.25
N TRP A 14 16.73 11.45 15.34
CA TRP A 14 16.50 10.55 16.47
C TRP A 14 15.11 9.89 16.47
N LEU A 15 14.16 10.36 15.66
CA LEU A 15 12.77 9.87 15.66
C LEU A 15 12.57 8.66 14.73
N VAL A 16 13.38 8.57 13.67
CA VAL A 16 13.31 7.49 12.67
C VAL A 16 13.83 6.16 13.24
N PRO A 17 14.99 6.09 13.94
CA PRO A 17 15.47 4.83 14.52
C PRO A 17 14.61 4.37 15.70
N GLY A 18 14.18 5.29 16.57
CA GLY A 18 13.32 4.96 17.72
C GLY A 18 11.91 4.52 17.31
N GLY A 19 11.33 5.19 16.30
CA GLY A 19 10.05 4.81 15.71
C GLY A 19 10.10 3.46 14.99
N LEU A 20 11.17 3.19 14.23
CA LEU A 20 11.40 1.89 13.58
C LEU A 20 11.59 0.75 14.58
N VAL A 21 12.35 0.97 15.66
CA VAL A 21 12.58 -0.04 16.70
C VAL A 21 11.32 -0.29 17.52
N ALA A 22 10.57 0.74 17.90
CA ALA A 22 9.28 0.59 18.56
C ALA A 22 8.25 -0.09 17.65
N ALA A 23 8.22 0.28 16.37
CA ALA A 23 7.31 -0.29 15.41
C ALA A 23 7.66 -1.74 15.06
N ALA A 24 8.95 -2.08 14.95
CA ALA A 24 9.42 -3.45 14.81
C ALA A 24 9.18 -4.28 16.08
N LEU A 25 9.36 -3.73 17.28
CA LEU A 25 9.03 -4.39 18.54
C LEU A 25 7.53 -4.65 18.68
N VAL A 26 6.69 -3.67 18.29
CA VAL A 26 5.23 -3.83 18.28
C VAL A 26 4.80 -4.84 17.21
N LEU A 27 5.40 -4.81 16.02
CA LEU A 27 5.13 -5.79 14.96
C LEU A 27 5.54 -7.20 15.38
N THR A 28 6.70 -7.34 16.05
CA THR A 28 7.18 -8.61 16.61
C THR A 28 6.27 -9.06 17.75
N ALA A 29 5.87 -8.17 18.67
CA ALA A 29 4.92 -8.49 19.74
C ALA A 29 3.52 -8.87 19.22
N LEU A 30 3.08 -8.28 18.09
CA LEU A 30 1.84 -8.66 17.41
C LEU A 30 1.97 -10.01 16.69
N LEU A 31 3.12 -10.31 16.06
CA LEU A 31 3.37 -11.61 15.42
C LEU A 31 3.40 -12.77 16.44
N PHE A 32 3.90 -12.53 17.65
CA PHE A 32 4.00 -13.53 18.73
C PHE A 32 2.75 -13.64 19.62
N ARG A 33 1.69 -12.84 19.39
CA ARG A 33 0.39 -13.00 20.05
C ARG A 33 -0.52 -13.92 19.21
N PRO A 34 -0.83 -15.15 19.66
CA PRO A 34 -1.60 -16.15 18.90
C PRO A 34 -3.12 -15.86 18.84
N GLY A 35 -3.53 -14.60 18.89
CA GLY A 35 -4.93 -14.17 18.83
C GLY A 35 -5.18 -12.93 17.98
N VAL A 36 -4.13 -12.32 17.42
CA VAL A 36 -4.24 -11.11 16.59
C VAL A 36 -4.21 -11.43 15.10
N LEU A 37 -3.51 -12.51 14.72
CA LEU A 37 -3.61 -13.11 13.39
C LEU A 37 -4.73 -14.14 13.43
N LEU A 38 -5.93 -13.73 13.04
CA LEU A 38 -7.00 -14.69 12.74
C LEU A 38 -6.51 -15.56 11.58
N GLU A 39 -6.15 -16.80 11.89
CA GLU A 39 -5.83 -17.79 10.88
C GLU A 39 -7.06 -17.94 9.98
N SER A 40 -6.94 -17.42 8.76
CA SER A 40 -8.03 -17.45 7.79
C SER A 40 -8.25 -18.90 7.36
N ARG A 41 -9.16 -19.60 8.05
CA ARG A 41 -9.58 -20.98 7.71
C ARG A 41 -10.28 -21.07 6.35
N SER A 42 -10.70 -19.93 5.78
CA SER A 42 -11.33 -19.85 4.46
C SER A 42 -11.12 -18.46 3.85
N GLY A 43 -10.72 -18.40 2.57
CA GLY A 43 -10.49 -17.16 1.81
C GLY A 43 -9.19 -17.22 1.00
N GLY A 44 -8.86 -16.14 0.27
CA GLY A 44 -7.63 -16.06 -0.53
C GLY A 44 -6.34 -16.19 0.29
N GLY A 45 -6.37 -15.82 1.58
CA GLY A 45 -5.26 -16.01 2.53
C GLY A 45 -5.08 -17.46 3.02
N ALA A 46 -6.05 -18.35 2.76
CA ALA A 46 -5.97 -19.78 3.07
C ALA A 46 -5.27 -20.57 1.94
N LEU A 47 -5.14 -19.97 0.75
CA LEU A 47 -4.40 -20.56 -0.36
C LEU A 47 -2.91 -20.50 -0.03
N HIS A 48 -2.36 -21.62 0.43
CA HIS A 48 -0.93 -21.74 0.69
C HIS A 48 -0.17 -21.73 -0.64
N ALA A 49 0.42 -20.59 -0.96
CA ALA A 49 1.36 -20.51 -2.06
C ALA A 49 2.69 -21.19 -1.66
N PRO A 50 3.29 -22.03 -2.51
CA PRO A 50 4.58 -22.65 -2.21
C PRO A 50 5.64 -21.56 -1.97
N VAL A 51 6.22 -21.56 -0.77
CA VAL A 51 7.12 -20.50 -0.26
C VAL A 51 8.26 -20.19 -1.23
N TRP A 52 8.81 -21.21 -1.87
CA TRP A 52 9.89 -21.04 -2.86
C TRP A 52 9.45 -20.31 -4.12
N ALA A 53 8.23 -20.57 -4.60
CA ALA A 53 7.70 -19.91 -5.78
C ALA A 53 7.37 -18.43 -5.49
N SER A 54 6.79 -18.13 -4.32
CA SER A 54 6.50 -16.76 -3.92
C SER A 54 7.76 -15.95 -3.65
N LEU A 55 8.78 -16.56 -3.02
CA LEU A 55 10.08 -15.94 -2.79
C LEU A 55 10.79 -15.65 -4.13
N GLY A 56 10.80 -16.61 -5.05
CA GLY A 56 11.39 -16.45 -6.38
C GLY A 56 10.68 -15.37 -7.21
N ALA A 57 9.35 -15.38 -7.23
CA ALA A 57 8.56 -14.36 -7.92
C ALA A 57 8.76 -12.96 -7.30
N GLY A 58 8.76 -12.86 -5.97
CA GLY A 58 9.01 -11.60 -5.26
C GLY A 58 10.39 -11.03 -5.55
N LEU A 59 11.43 -11.87 -5.54
CA LEU A 59 12.80 -11.45 -5.86
C LEU A 59 12.91 -10.98 -7.33
N ALA A 60 12.32 -11.72 -8.26
CA ALA A 60 12.34 -11.37 -9.69
C ALA A 60 11.63 -10.03 -9.96
N ILE A 61 10.44 -9.85 -9.37
CA ILE A 61 9.67 -8.60 -9.46
C ILE A 61 10.44 -7.46 -8.79
N GLY A 62 11.02 -7.68 -7.60
CA GLY A 62 11.83 -6.70 -6.90
C GLY A 62 13.00 -6.18 -7.73
N VAL A 63 13.78 -7.09 -8.32
CA VAL A 63 14.91 -6.75 -9.22
C VAL A 63 14.44 -5.98 -10.46
N ALA A 64 13.33 -6.42 -11.07
CA ALA A 64 12.75 -5.72 -12.22
C ALA A 64 12.30 -4.29 -11.86
N CYS A 65 11.69 -4.11 -10.69
CA CYS A 65 11.20 -2.82 -10.21
C CYS A 65 12.31 -1.87 -9.79
N GLN A 66 13.39 -2.36 -9.18
CA GLN A 66 14.58 -1.57 -8.86
C GLN A 66 15.22 -1.02 -10.14
N ARG A 67 15.38 -1.86 -11.17
CA ARG A 67 15.98 -1.43 -12.46
C ARG A 67 15.12 -0.44 -13.23
N SER A 68 13.80 -0.63 -13.23
CA SER A 68 12.86 0.23 -13.95
C SER A 68 12.47 1.50 -13.20
N ARG A 69 12.83 1.62 -11.91
CA ARG A 69 12.35 2.68 -10.98
C ARG A 69 10.84 2.87 -11.06
N PHE A 70 10.11 1.79 -11.22
CA PHE A 70 8.69 1.83 -11.52
C PHE A 70 7.88 2.46 -10.37
N CYS A 71 7.06 3.45 -10.71
CA CYS A 71 6.12 4.10 -9.80
C CYS A 71 4.78 4.23 -10.52
N ILE A 72 3.70 3.71 -9.94
CA ILE A 72 2.36 3.81 -10.55
C ILE A 72 1.95 5.28 -10.65
N THR A 73 2.08 6.04 -9.55
CA THR A 73 1.75 7.47 -9.51
C THR A 73 2.67 8.29 -10.42
N GLY A 74 3.96 7.96 -10.47
CA GLY A 74 4.93 8.60 -11.36
C GLY A 74 4.63 8.32 -12.83
N SER A 75 4.25 7.07 -13.16
CA SER A 75 3.88 6.69 -14.53
C SER A 75 2.64 7.45 -14.99
N VAL A 76 1.60 7.54 -14.15
CA VAL A 76 0.40 8.33 -14.48
C VAL A 76 0.75 9.81 -14.66
N ARG A 77 1.57 10.39 -13.77
CA ARG A 77 2.04 11.78 -13.90
C ARG A 77 2.80 12.00 -15.21
N ASP A 78 3.75 11.13 -15.54
CA ASP A 78 4.61 11.28 -16.71
C ASP A 78 3.86 11.06 -18.03
N ILE A 79 2.84 10.19 -18.02
CA ILE A 79 1.91 10.02 -19.15
C ILE A 79 1.13 11.32 -19.40
N LEU A 80 0.63 11.95 -18.34
CA LEU A 80 -0.21 13.14 -18.44
C LEU A 80 0.59 14.42 -18.75
N LEU A 81 1.72 14.63 -18.08
CA LEU A 81 2.51 15.86 -18.18
C LEU A 81 3.57 15.80 -19.28
N THR A 82 4.38 14.74 -19.27
CA THR A 82 5.58 14.63 -20.14
C THR A 82 5.28 13.85 -21.42
N ARG A 83 4.11 13.20 -21.49
CA ARG A 83 3.64 12.34 -22.59
C ARG A 83 4.68 11.29 -23.00
N SER A 84 5.50 10.83 -22.05
CA SER A 84 6.59 9.90 -22.30
C SER A 84 6.05 8.47 -22.40
N ARG A 85 6.48 7.73 -23.43
CA ARG A 85 5.99 6.37 -23.70
C ARG A 85 6.62 5.31 -22.79
N GLY A 86 7.82 5.56 -22.23
CA GLY A 86 8.53 4.60 -21.38
C GLY A 86 7.73 4.18 -20.13
N PRO A 87 7.32 5.11 -19.26
CA PRO A 87 6.51 4.81 -18.07
C PRO A 87 5.12 4.26 -18.42
N ALA A 88 4.55 4.72 -19.54
CA ALA A 88 3.29 4.21 -20.08
C ALA A 88 3.36 2.72 -20.42
N LEU A 89 4.44 2.30 -21.09
CA LEU A 89 4.68 0.90 -21.44
C LEU A 89 4.92 0.05 -20.20
N ALA A 90 5.63 0.57 -19.19
CA ALA A 90 5.82 -0.15 -17.93
C ALA A 90 4.49 -0.37 -17.18
N LEU A 91 3.62 0.65 -17.14
CA LEU A 91 2.29 0.52 -16.54
C LEU A 91 1.40 -0.45 -17.33
N GLY A 92 1.44 -0.38 -18.67
CA GLY A 92 0.76 -1.32 -19.55
C GLY A 92 1.26 -2.76 -19.37
N ALA A 93 2.57 -2.97 -19.28
CA ALA A 93 3.17 -4.29 -19.05
C ALA A 93 2.77 -4.88 -17.69
N LEU A 94 2.67 -4.05 -16.65
CA LEU A 94 2.15 -4.49 -15.36
C LEU A 94 0.69 -4.93 -15.44
N LEU A 95 -0.17 -4.14 -16.07
CA LEU A 95 -1.59 -4.48 -16.24
C LEU A 95 -1.78 -5.74 -17.07
N LEU A 96 -0.99 -5.91 -18.14
CA LEU A 96 -1.00 -7.09 -18.98
C LEU A 96 -0.53 -8.33 -18.22
N THR A 97 0.60 -8.24 -17.51
CA THR A 97 1.11 -9.39 -16.73
C THR A 97 0.19 -9.76 -15.58
N ALA A 98 -0.40 -8.79 -14.89
CA ALA A 98 -1.42 -9.03 -13.86
C ALA A 98 -2.69 -9.67 -14.44
N GLY A 99 -3.18 -9.17 -15.58
CA GLY A 99 -4.33 -9.74 -16.29
C GLY A 99 -4.09 -11.16 -16.75
N LEU A 100 -2.92 -11.44 -17.34
CA LEU A 100 -2.52 -12.78 -17.74
C LEU A 100 -2.41 -13.71 -16.53
N ALA A 101 -1.74 -13.27 -15.47
CA ALA A 101 -1.61 -14.06 -14.24
C ALA A 101 -2.98 -14.42 -13.66
N ASN A 102 -3.92 -13.47 -13.62
CA ASN A 102 -5.28 -13.71 -13.14
C ASN A 102 -6.11 -14.63 -14.07
N GLY A 103 -5.83 -14.55 -15.38
CA GLY A 103 -6.39 -15.48 -16.37
C GLY A 103 -5.89 -16.91 -16.18
N PHE A 104 -4.58 -17.09 -15.96
CA PHE A 104 -3.98 -18.40 -15.71
C PHE A 104 -4.44 -19.04 -14.40
N THR A 105 -4.71 -18.25 -13.36
CA THR A 105 -5.24 -18.75 -12.08
C THR A 105 -6.76 -19.00 -12.12
N GLY A 106 -7.44 -18.69 -13.23
CA GLY A 106 -8.89 -18.83 -13.35
C GLY A 106 -9.69 -17.91 -12.42
N GLN A 107 -9.04 -16.94 -11.79
CA GLN A 107 -9.66 -15.97 -10.85
C GLN A 107 -10.13 -14.69 -11.54
N PHE A 108 -10.00 -14.62 -12.88
CA PHE A 108 -10.46 -13.48 -13.67
C PHE A 108 -11.99 -13.47 -13.83
N ARG A 109 -12.67 -12.73 -12.95
CA ARG A 109 -14.09 -12.38 -13.08
C ARG A 109 -14.23 -10.94 -13.58
N LEU A 110 -14.59 -10.77 -14.85
CA LEU A 110 -14.94 -9.47 -15.47
C LEU A 110 -16.33 -8.96 -15.03
N GLY A 111 -16.61 -9.02 -13.73
CA GLY A 111 -17.88 -8.63 -13.14
C GLY A 111 -17.70 -7.69 -11.98
N TYR A 112 -18.57 -6.67 -11.87
CA TYR A 112 -18.64 -5.81 -10.69
C TYR A 112 -19.27 -6.53 -9.48
N TYR A 113 -20.00 -7.62 -9.75
CA TYR A 113 -20.67 -8.42 -8.74
C TYR A 113 -19.74 -9.53 -8.22
N ASP A 114 -19.62 -9.64 -6.90
CA ASP A 114 -18.85 -10.66 -6.17
C ASP A 114 -17.31 -10.63 -6.36
N PRO A 115 -16.64 -9.47 -6.19
CA PRO A 115 -15.18 -9.40 -6.15
C PRO A 115 -14.62 -10.08 -4.87
N PRO A 116 -13.58 -10.92 -4.98
CA PRO A 116 -13.03 -11.63 -3.84
C PRO A 116 -12.48 -10.64 -2.80
N GLY A 117 -13.08 -10.62 -1.62
CA GLY A 117 -12.62 -9.78 -0.50
C GLY A 117 -12.96 -8.29 -0.60
N ALA A 118 -13.80 -7.86 -1.55
CA ALA A 118 -14.24 -6.47 -1.67
C ALA A 118 -15.77 -6.34 -1.52
N HIS A 119 -16.19 -5.18 -1.01
CA HIS A 119 -17.59 -4.82 -0.83
C HIS A 119 -18.11 -4.03 -2.04
N LEU A 120 -19.42 -4.05 -2.28
CA LEU A 120 -20.05 -3.39 -3.44
C LEU A 120 -20.36 -1.90 -3.22
N GLU A 121 -20.09 -1.35 -2.03
CA GLU A 121 -20.33 0.06 -1.74
C GLU A 121 -19.33 0.96 -2.49
N ILE A 122 -19.75 1.50 -3.64
CA ILE A 122 -18.92 2.35 -4.50
C ILE A 122 -18.34 3.54 -3.73
N LEU A 123 -19.15 4.19 -2.90
CA LEU A 123 -18.76 5.40 -2.19
C LEU A 123 -17.60 5.12 -1.22
N TRP A 124 -17.67 4.04 -0.44
CA TRP A 124 -16.65 3.70 0.53
C TRP A 124 -15.37 3.17 -0.12
N ASN A 125 -15.48 2.46 -1.25
CA ASN A 125 -14.33 2.12 -2.07
C ASN A 125 -13.61 3.38 -2.60
N PHE A 126 -14.37 4.35 -3.12
CA PHE A 126 -13.81 5.60 -3.63
C PHE A 126 -13.14 6.43 -2.53
N LEU A 127 -13.81 6.60 -1.38
CA LEU A 127 -13.23 7.33 -0.24
C LEU A 127 -12.01 6.62 0.34
N GLY A 128 -12.06 5.28 0.46
CA GLY A 128 -10.94 4.48 0.95
C GLY A 128 -9.72 4.55 0.04
N MET A 129 -9.91 4.36 -1.27
CA MET A 129 -8.81 4.50 -2.24
C MET A 129 -8.33 5.94 -2.37
N GLY A 130 -9.22 6.92 -2.25
CA GLY A 130 -8.87 8.34 -2.16
C GLY A 130 -8.00 8.65 -0.95
N LEU A 131 -8.32 8.09 0.21
CA LEU A 131 -7.52 8.20 1.44
C LEU A 131 -6.11 7.62 1.24
N VAL A 132 -6.02 6.42 0.66
CA VAL A 132 -4.72 5.78 0.35
C VAL A 132 -3.91 6.64 -0.64
N GLY A 133 -4.58 7.21 -1.65
CA GLY A 133 -3.96 8.14 -2.59
C GLY A 133 -3.40 9.38 -1.90
N LEU A 134 -4.17 10.00 -1.00
CA LEU A 134 -3.75 11.16 -0.23
C LEU A 134 -2.57 10.82 0.70
N ALA A 135 -2.64 9.67 1.38
CA ALA A 135 -1.55 9.17 2.21
C ALA A 135 -0.27 8.93 1.40
N ALA A 136 -0.38 8.38 0.18
CA ALA A 136 0.75 8.17 -0.72
C ALA A 136 1.41 9.48 -1.17
N VAL A 137 0.62 10.55 -1.37
CA VAL A 137 1.15 11.89 -1.66
C VAL A 137 1.93 12.43 -0.47
N VAL A 138 1.38 12.33 0.75
CA VAL A 138 2.04 12.77 1.99
C VAL A 138 3.33 11.97 2.26
N ALA A 139 3.32 10.65 2.03
CA ALA A 139 4.49 9.79 2.17
C ALA A 139 5.54 9.97 1.04
N GLY A 140 5.25 10.75 0.00
CA GLY A 140 6.17 11.01 -1.10
C GLY A 140 6.39 9.83 -2.06
N GLY A 141 5.42 8.89 -2.14
CA GLY A 141 5.49 7.74 -3.03
C GLY A 141 4.33 6.75 -2.87
N CYS A 142 4.04 5.98 -3.92
CA CYS A 142 3.05 4.90 -3.84
C CYS A 142 3.52 3.78 -2.90
N PRO A 143 2.60 3.03 -2.26
CA PRO A 143 2.96 2.00 -1.26
C PRO A 143 3.96 0.98 -1.82
N PHE A 144 3.78 0.60 -3.09
CA PHE A 144 4.69 -0.32 -3.77
C PHE A 144 6.13 0.21 -3.87
N ARG A 145 6.30 1.50 -4.18
CA ARG A 145 7.63 2.12 -4.29
C ARG A 145 8.32 2.28 -2.94
N GLN A 146 7.54 2.44 -1.86
CA GLN A 146 8.11 2.47 -0.50
C GLN A 146 8.74 1.12 -0.13
N ILE A 147 8.12 0.00 -0.54
CA ILE A 147 8.68 -1.34 -0.32
C ILE A 147 10.00 -1.51 -1.08
N VAL A 148 10.06 -1.07 -2.36
CA VAL A 148 11.28 -1.16 -3.17
C VAL A 148 12.39 -0.30 -2.58
N ARG A 149 12.09 0.95 -2.17
CA ARG A 149 13.05 1.88 -1.54
C ARG A 149 13.58 1.36 -0.20
N ALA A 150 12.71 0.76 0.61
CA ALA A 150 13.13 0.10 1.85
C ALA A 150 14.14 -1.02 1.55
N GLY A 151 13.97 -1.76 0.45
CA GLY A 151 14.93 -2.77 -0.03
C GLY A 151 16.22 -2.19 -0.63
N GLU A 152 16.23 -0.93 -1.07
CA GLU A 152 17.42 -0.21 -1.54
C GLU A 152 18.24 0.41 -0.39
N GLY A 153 17.73 0.35 0.85
CA GLY A 153 18.40 0.87 2.06
C GLY A 153 17.90 2.24 2.53
N ASP A 154 16.78 2.74 2.03
CA ASP A 154 16.17 3.99 2.50
C ASP A 154 15.43 3.78 3.84
N LEU A 155 15.99 4.31 4.92
CA LEU A 155 15.43 4.18 6.28
C LEU A 155 14.11 4.93 6.44
N ASP A 156 13.90 6.04 5.72
CA ASP A 156 12.64 6.79 5.79
C ASP A 156 11.52 5.96 5.12
N ALA A 157 11.82 5.34 3.98
CA ALA A 157 10.90 4.44 3.31
C ALA A 157 10.60 3.19 4.16
N ALA A 158 11.61 2.64 4.84
CA ALA A 158 11.44 1.53 5.77
C ALA A 158 10.46 1.89 6.91
N ALA A 159 10.57 3.09 7.48
CA ALA A 159 9.66 3.54 8.53
C ALA A 159 8.20 3.60 8.05
N VAL A 160 7.98 4.09 6.82
CA VAL A 160 6.64 4.12 6.19
C VAL A 160 6.11 2.70 5.98
N VAL A 161 6.94 1.76 5.51
CA VAL A 161 6.54 0.36 5.29
C VAL A 161 6.12 -0.31 6.61
N VAL A 162 6.89 -0.12 7.68
CA VAL A 162 6.52 -0.66 8.99
C VAL A 162 5.24 -0.02 9.52
N GLY A 163 5.07 1.30 9.35
CA GLY A 163 3.83 2.00 9.70
C GLY A 163 2.60 1.47 8.95
N MET A 164 2.74 1.21 7.63
CA MET A 164 1.69 0.56 6.84
C MET A 164 1.35 -0.85 7.36
N GLY A 165 2.38 -1.64 7.72
CA GLY A 165 2.21 -2.98 8.28
C GLY A 165 1.48 -2.98 9.64
N LEU A 166 1.86 -2.06 10.54
CA LEU A 166 1.19 -1.87 11.82
C LEU A 166 -0.26 -1.42 11.65
N GLY A 167 -0.51 -0.48 10.73
CA GLY A 167 -1.87 -0.03 10.42
C GLY A 167 -2.74 -1.18 9.92
N ALA A 168 -2.22 -2.00 9.00
CA ALA A 168 -2.92 -3.18 8.50
C ALA A 168 -3.22 -4.19 9.62
N ALA A 169 -2.25 -4.44 10.50
CA ALA A 169 -2.44 -5.33 11.64
C ALA A 169 -3.51 -4.81 12.62
N LEU A 170 -3.53 -3.50 12.91
CA LEU A 170 -4.56 -2.88 13.75
C LEU A 170 -5.95 -2.98 13.14
N VAL A 171 -6.07 -2.75 11.83
CA VAL A 171 -7.34 -2.90 11.09
C VAL A 171 -7.88 -4.32 11.24
N GLN A 172 -7.01 -5.31 11.14
CA GLN A 172 -7.40 -6.71 11.28
C GLN A 172 -7.72 -7.10 12.74
N ALA A 173 -6.91 -6.61 13.70
CA ALA A 173 -7.08 -6.87 15.13
C ALA A 173 -8.40 -6.33 15.68
N TRP A 174 -8.84 -5.17 15.19
CA TRP A 174 -10.05 -4.49 15.66
C TRP A 174 -11.26 -4.71 14.75
N GLY A 175 -11.15 -5.57 13.72
CA GLY A 175 -12.25 -5.89 12.81
C GLY A 175 -12.77 -4.68 12.03
N LEU A 176 -11.89 -3.72 11.72
CA LEU A 176 -12.22 -2.51 10.95
C LEU A 176 -12.27 -2.78 9.44
N GLY A 177 -11.78 -3.94 9.01
CA GLY A 177 -11.77 -4.36 7.61
C GLY A 177 -13.17 -4.52 7.04
N ALA A 178 -13.36 -4.11 5.79
CA ALA A 178 -14.60 -4.35 5.08
C ALA A 178 -14.70 -5.84 4.67
N THR A 179 -15.91 -6.38 4.71
CA THR A 179 -16.20 -7.75 4.28
C THR A 179 -17.17 -7.76 3.11
N ALA A 180 -17.41 -8.92 2.49
CA ALA A 180 -18.42 -9.07 1.44
C ALA A 180 -19.83 -8.66 1.90
N ALA A 181 -20.11 -8.68 3.21
CA ALA A 181 -21.37 -8.22 3.79
C ALA A 181 -21.48 -6.68 3.92
N GLY A 182 -20.39 -5.94 3.72
CA GLY A 182 -20.35 -4.48 3.77
C GLY A 182 -19.26 -3.91 4.67
N VAL A 183 -19.21 -2.57 4.74
CA VAL A 183 -18.25 -1.81 5.55
C VAL A 183 -18.79 -1.62 6.97
N PRO A 184 -18.07 -2.05 8.03
CA PRO A 184 -18.52 -1.85 9.41
C PRO A 184 -18.62 -0.36 9.75
N ALA A 185 -19.52 0.01 10.66
CA ALA A 185 -19.70 1.40 11.07
C ALA A 185 -18.40 2.02 11.60
N ALA A 186 -17.62 1.25 12.36
CA ALA A 186 -16.30 1.69 12.84
C ALA A 186 -15.29 1.93 11.69
N GLY A 187 -15.34 1.11 10.63
CA GLY A 187 -14.52 1.30 9.43
C GLY A 187 -14.89 2.57 8.65
N LYS A 188 -16.18 2.89 8.56
CA LYS A 188 -16.67 4.15 7.97
C LYS A 188 -16.12 5.38 8.71
N VAL A 189 -16.19 5.35 10.04
CA VAL A 189 -15.63 6.41 10.90
C VAL A 189 -14.12 6.53 10.73
N ALA A 190 -13.40 5.40 10.69
CA ALA A 190 -11.94 5.41 10.48
C ALA A 190 -11.52 6.07 9.17
N VAL A 191 -12.24 5.82 8.06
CA VAL A 191 -11.96 6.46 6.77
C VAL A 191 -12.19 7.98 6.83
N LEU A 192 -13.29 8.42 7.45
CA LEU A 192 -13.59 9.84 7.59
C LEU A 192 -12.58 10.56 8.49
N LEU A 193 -12.20 9.96 9.62
CA LEU A 193 -11.17 10.50 10.52
C LEU A 193 -9.80 10.57 9.82
N GLY A 194 -9.43 9.53 9.06
CA GLY A 194 -8.19 9.53 8.28
C GLY A 194 -8.16 10.64 7.22
N LEU A 195 -9.28 10.84 6.51
CA LEU A 195 -9.40 11.92 5.51
C LEU A 195 -9.30 13.29 6.19
N ALA A 196 -10.02 13.49 7.29
CA ALA A 196 -9.97 14.73 8.06
C ALA A 196 -8.56 15.02 8.59
N ALA A 197 -7.87 14.01 9.12
CA ALA A 197 -6.51 14.15 9.64
C ALA A 197 -5.52 14.53 8.54
N LEU A 198 -5.53 13.85 7.39
CA LEU A 198 -4.62 14.14 6.30
C LEU A 198 -4.91 15.49 5.63
N LEU A 199 -6.18 15.85 5.47
CA LEU A 199 -6.56 17.18 4.98
C LEU A 199 -6.17 18.28 5.97
N GLY A 200 -6.33 18.04 7.28
CA GLY A 200 -5.89 18.95 8.33
C GLY A 200 -4.38 19.17 8.31
N LEU A 201 -3.59 18.09 8.20
CA LEU A 201 -2.14 18.17 8.04
C LEU A 201 -1.75 18.93 6.77
N GLY A 202 -2.43 18.65 5.65
CA GLY A 202 -2.22 19.35 4.39
C GLY A 202 -2.51 20.85 4.49
N ALA A 203 -3.56 21.24 5.23
CA ALA A 203 -3.90 22.63 5.49
C ALA A 203 -2.87 23.31 6.41
N SER A 204 -2.40 22.63 7.45
CA SER A 204 -1.40 23.18 8.39
C SER A 204 -0.01 23.35 7.79
N VAL A 205 0.36 22.55 6.78
CA VAL A 205 1.65 22.72 6.08
C VAL A 205 1.56 23.83 5.03
N ARG A 206 0.36 24.20 4.61
CA ARG A 206 0.09 25.28 3.64
C ARG A 206 -0.09 26.65 4.29
N SER A 207 -0.06 26.78 5.62
CA SER A 207 -0.11 28.09 6.25
C SER A 207 1.15 28.90 5.90
N PRO A 208 1.00 30.15 5.39
CA PRO A 208 2.08 31.00 4.88
C PRO A 208 3.07 31.45 5.95
#